data_AF-A0A9P6D004-F1
#
_entry.id   AF-A0A9P6D004-F1
#
_cell.length_a   1.000
_cell.length_b   1.000
_cell.length_c   1.000
_cell.angle_alpha   90.00
_cell.angle_beta   90.00
_cell.angle_gamma   90.00
#
_symmetry.space_group_name_H-M   'P 1'
#
loop_
_entity.id
_entity.type
_entity.pdbx_description
1 polymer ?
#
loop_
_entity_poly.entity_id
_entity_poly.type
_entity_poly.pdbx_seq_one_letter_code
_entity_poly.pdbx_strand_id
1 'polypeptide(L)'
;MWRIQHDSGKTRDSCCEQYKARNRDLNPLSLADVKVDASSFSGNALEPGAYMIQSAAWPYLMLGLRDGVEKEGNPVDTILALQGVGPKWNFKAKHAGSTTFTIQSQGGYFQRVEKISDNEGVVGSATATVFNIVQPLKEHPGLYSIQVGDGKFAVQAVSGSGADQVVLQPFNERDTRQLWVFLGGLQD
;
A
#
# COMPACT_ATOMS: atom_id res chain seq x y z
N MET A 1 -14.38 46.63 15.36
CA MET A 1 -15.24 46.37 14.18
C MET A 1 -14.33 45.79 13.10
N TRP A 2 -14.26 44.46 12.98
CA TRP A 2 -13.44 43.79 11.96
C TRP A 2 -14.38 43.05 11.00
N ARG A 3 -14.35 43.42 9.72
CA ARG A 3 -15.13 42.78 8.66
C ARG A 3 -14.40 41.50 8.22
N ILE A 4 -15.05 40.35 8.38
CA ILE A 4 -14.65 39.11 7.69
C ILE A 4 -15.26 39.19 6.30
N GLN A 5 -14.40 39.28 5.29
CA GLN A 5 -14.79 39.21 3.89
C GLN A 5 -14.94 37.72 3.55
N HIS A 6 -16.18 37.27 3.37
CA HIS A 6 -16.49 35.94 2.86
C HIS A 6 -16.12 35.90 1.36
N ASP A 7 -15.02 35.23 1.04
CA ASP A 7 -14.65 34.94 -0.34
C ASP A 7 -15.35 33.63 -0.76
N SER A 8 -16.56 33.79 -1.29
CA SER A 8 -17.38 32.73 -1.86
C SER A 8 -16.85 32.35 -3.23
N GLY A 9 -15.98 31.34 -3.33
CA GLY A 9 -15.46 30.97 -4.66
C GLY A 9 -14.59 29.74 -4.83
N LYS A 10 -14.43 28.85 -3.84
CA LYS A 10 -13.66 27.60 -4.03
C LYS A 10 -14.59 26.40 -4.03
N THR A 11 -14.92 25.92 -5.23
CA THR A 11 -15.57 24.64 -5.44
C THR A 11 -14.70 23.52 -4.85
N ARG A 12 -15.35 22.47 -4.35
CA ARG A 12 -14.77 21.26 -3.72
C ARG A 12 -13.58 20.68 -4.50
N ASP A 13 -13.57 20.84 -5.81
CA ASP A 13 -12.53 20.33 -6.72
C ASP A 13 -11.17 21.01 -6.51
N SER A 14 -11.15 22.29 -6.13
CA SER A 14 -9.91 23.05 -5.91
C SER A 14 -9.10 22.53 -4.71
N CYS A 15 -9.78 21.96 -3.70
CA CYS A 15 -9.10 21.42 -2.52
C CYS A 15 -8.40 20.09 -2.82
N CYS A 16 -9.01 19.25 -3.66
CA CYS A 16 -8.42 17.99 -4.13
C CYS A 16 -7.23 18.24 -5.07
N GLU A 17 -7.34 19.20 -5.98
CA GLU A 17 -6.25 19.57 -6.90
C GLU A 17 -5.05 20.19 -6.15
N GLN A 18 -5.28 21.05 -5.15
CA GLN A 18 -4.19 21.62 -4.34
C GLN A 18 -3.49 20.58 -3.46
N TYR A 19 -4.21 19.56 -2.98
CA TYR A 19 -3.60 18.45 -2.22
C TYR A 19 -2.78 17.54 -3.13
N LYS A 20 -3.27 17.24 -4.33
CA LYS A 20 -2.53 16.50 -5.37
C LYS A 20 -1.28 17.25 -5.83
N ALA A 21 -1.33 18.58 -5.95
CA ALA A 21 -0.21 19.40 -6.41
C ALA A 21 0.90 19.56 -5.36
N ARG A 22 0.59 19.54 -4.05
CA ARG A 22 1.61 19.65 -2.99
C ARG A 22 2.38 18.36 -2.71
N ASN A 23 1.83 17.21 -3.06
CA ASN A 23 2.37 15.91 -2.64
C ASN A 23 3.07 15.12 -3.76
N ARG A 24 3.04 15.59 -5.02
CA ARG A 24 3.67 14.91 -6.17
C ARG A 24 5.18 14.70 -6.03
N ASP A 25 5.86 15.51 -5.22
CA ASP A 25 7.32 15.52 -5.11
C ASP A 25 7.83 15.34 -3.67
N LEU A 26 7.04 14.72 -2.77
CA LEU A 26 7.56 14.41 -1.44
C LEU A 26 8.63 13.33 -1.56
N ASN A 27 9.84 13.63 -1.08
CA ASN A 27 10.89 12.64 -0.96
C ASN A 27 10.40 11.46 -0.09
N PRO A 28 10.76 10.22 -0.44
CA PRO A 28 10.44 9.07 0.40
C PRO A 28 11.10 9.26 1.77
N LEU A 29 10.38 8.88 2.85
CA LEU A 29 10.95 8.88 4.19
C LEU A 29 12.18 7.98 4.23
N SER A 30 13.21 8.39 4.98
CA SER A 30 14.30 7.46 5.31
C SER A 30 13.81 6.45 6.34
N LEU A 31 14.47 5.29 6.43
CA LEU A 31 14.10 4.25 7.38
C LEU A 31 14.12 4.74 8.84
N ALA A 32 14.99 5.71 9.16
CA ALA A 32 15.08 6.32 10.49
C ALA A 32 13.87 7.21 10.83
N ASP A 33 13.15 7.71 9.83
CA ASP A 33 12.00 8.60 10.01
C ASP A 33 10.68 7.83 10.10
N VAL A 34 10.67 6.54 9.74
CA VAL A 34 9.48 5.70 9.76
C VAL A 34 9.09 5.39 11.20
N LYS A 35 7.90 5.86 11.60
CA LYS A 35 7.30 5.55 12.90
C LYS A 35 6.19 4.52 12.70
N VAL A 36 6.46 3.28 13.06
CA VAL A 36 5.44 2.22 13.07
C VAL A 36 4.81 2.18 14.45
N ASP A 37 3.48 2.25 14.51
CA ASP A 37 2.78 1.84 15.71
C ASP A 37 2.78 0.31 15.76
N ALA A 38 3.83 -0.26 16.34
CA ALA A 38 4.03 -1.70 16.47
C ALA A 38 2.98 -2.39 17.39
N SER A 39 2.01 -1.65 17.93
CA SER A 39 0.98 -2.19 18.82
C SER A 39 -0.08 -3.05 18.10
N SER A 40 -0.13 -3.07 16.77
CA SER A 40 -1.16 -3.80 16.02
C SER A 40 -0.87 -5.28 15.75
N PHE A 41 0.32 -5.80 16.06
CA PHE A 41 0.65 -7.23 15.83
C PHE A 41 1.48 -7.84 16.94
N SER A 42 0.92 -8.85 17.61
CA SER A 42 1.65 -9.71 18.54
C SER A 42 2.14 -10.98 17.82
N GLY A 43 3.22 -10.86 17.04
CA GLY A 43 3.82 -12.01 16.36
C GLY A 43 4.72 -11.60 15.20
N ASN A 44 5.83 -12.31 15.00
CA ASN A 44 6.75 -12.07 13.87
C ASN A 44 6.15 -12.47 12.50
N ALA A 45 4.94 -13.03 12.48
CA ALA A 45 4.26 -13.49 11.27
C ALA A 45 2.92 -12.75 11.11
N LEU A 46 2.64 -12.31 9.88
CA LEU A 46 1.33 -11.77 9.52
C LEU A 46 0.30 -12.91 9.52
N GLU A 47 -0.86 -12.71 10.15
CA GLU A 47 -1.95 -13.70 10.11
C GLU A 47 -2.86 -13.48 8.90
N PRO A 48 -3.55 -14.51 8.38
CA PRO A 48 -4.61 -14.33 7.40
C PRO A 48 -5.72 -13.41 7.92
N GLY A 49 -6.17 -12.44 7.12
CA GLY A 49 -7.13 -11.43 7.58
C GLY A 49 -7.33 -10.29 6.59
N ALA A 50 -8.14 -9.31 6.99
CA ALA A 50 -8.39 -8.12 6.19
C ALA A 50 -7.56 -6.93 6.70
N TYR A 51 -6.72 -6.38 5.83
CA TYR A 51 -5.76 -5.32 6.16
C TYR A 51 -5.89 -4.14 5.20
N MET A 52 -5.79 -2.92 5.73
CA MET A 52 -5.35 -1.78 4.92
C MET A 52 -3.82 -1.84 4.84
N ILE A 53 -3.25 -1.46 3.70
CA ILE A 53 -1.80 -1.54 3.46
C ILE A 53 -1.29 -0.14 3.21
N GLN A 54 -0.53 0.41 4.16
CA GLN A 54 0.00 1.76 4.14
C GLN A 54 1.46 1.76 3.69
N SER A 55 1.86 2.75 2.90
CA SER A 55 3.26 2.92 2.49
C SER A 55 4.11 3.38 3.67
N ALA A 56 5.27 2.75 3.88
CA ALA A 56 6.25 3.22 4.86
C ALA A 56 6.95 4.51 4.39
N ALA A 57 7.25 4.63 3.09
CA ALA A 57 7.86 5.82 2.52
C ALA A 57 6.94 7.06 2.57
N TRP A 58 5.63 6.87 2.44
CA TRP A 58 4.64 7.94 2.48
C TRP A 58 3.39 7.50 3.27
N PRO A 59 3.35 7.72 4.60
CA PRO A 59 2.28 7.20 5.46
C PRO A 59 0.86 7.73 5.14
N TYR A 60 0.74 8.79 4.35
CA TYR A 60 -0.57 9.27 3.87
C TYR A 60 -1.07 8.50 2.63
N LEU A 61 -0.32 7.51 2.13
CA LEU A 61 -0.67 6.67 1.00
C LEU A 61 -0.99 5.23 1.43
N MET A 62 -1.97 4.64 0.74
CA MET A 62 -2.36 3.24 0.89
C MET A 62 -2.39 2.52 -0.46
N LEU A 63 -2.30 1.19 -0.46
CA LEU A 63 -2.55 0.39 -1.66
C LEU A 63 -4.04 0.31 -1.97
N GLY A 64 -4.39 0.57 -3.22
CA GLY A 64 -5.76 0.44 -3.71
C GLY A 64 -5.79 0.18 -5.20
N LEU A 65 -6.92 -0.30 -5.71
CA LEU A 65 -7.15 -0.28 -7.15
C LEU A 65 -7.36 1.17 -7.60
N ARG A 66 -6.84 1.51 -8.78
CA ARG A 66 -6.98 2.84 -9.36
C ARG A 66 -8.43 3.30 -9.34
N ASP A 67 -8.63 4.52 -8.84
CA ASP A 67 -9.94 5.16 -8.66
C ASP A 67 -10.95 4.33 -7.83
N GLY A 68 -10.48 3.32 -7.09
CA GLY A 68 -11.32 2.38 -6.35
C GLY A 68 -12.10 1.40 -7.23
N VAL A 69 -11.75 1.28 -8.52
CA VAL A 69 -12.52 0.48 -9.48
C VAL A 69 -12.05 -0.98 -9.47
N GLU A 70 -12.98 -1.89 -9.17
CA GLU A 70 -12.73 -3.34 -9.17
C GLU A 70 -12.97 -3.95 -10.56
N LYS A 71 -11.88 -4.19 -11.32
CA LYS A 71 -11.91 -4.70 -12.69
C LYS A 71 -10.62 -5.42 -13.08
N GLU A 72 -10.72 -6.42 -13.95
CA GLU A 72 -9.57 -7.08 -14.59
C GLU A 72 -8.65 -6.07 -15.30
N GLY A 73 -7.36 -6.17 -15.05
CA GLY A 73 -6.32 -5.32 -15.62
C GLY A 73 -6.28 -3.90 -15.04
N ASN A 74 -7.15 -3.55 -14.09
CA ASN A 74 -7.06 -2.23 -13.46
C ASN A 74 -5.80 -2.16 -12.57
N PRO A 75 -4.96 -1.13 -12.69
CA PRO A 75 -3.75 -1.01 -11.87
C PRO A 75 -4.03 -1.00 -10.37
N VAL A 76 -3.12 -1.59 -9.61
CA VAL A 76 -2.97 -1.33 -8.18
C VAL A 76 -2.06 -0.13 -8.04
N ASP A 77 -2.58 0.95 -7.46
CA ASP A 77 -1.88 2.19 -7.25
C ASP A 77 -1.60 2.41 -5.76
N THR A 78 -0.69 3.34 -5.48
CA THR A 78 -0.76 4.10 -4.23
C THR A 78 -1.86 5.15 -4.36
N ILE A 79 -2.72 5.25 -3.35
CA ILE A 79 -3.83 6.21 -3.30
C ILE A 79 -3.81 6.95 -1.97
N LEU A 80 -4.37 8.17 -1.94
CA LEU A 80 -4.46 8.96 -0.71
C LEU A 80 -5.36 8.28 0.32
N ALA A 81 -4.88 8.17 1.56
CA ALA A 81 -5.71 7.81 2.70
C ALA A 81 -6.71 8.93 2.99
N LEU A 82 -8.01 8.63 2.92
CA LEU A 82 -9.05 9.58 3.30
C LEU A 82 -9.29 9.45 4.81
N GLN A 83 -8.86 10.44 5.58
CA GLN A 83 -8.96 10.44 7.05
C GLN A 83 -8.27 9.22 7.71
N GLY A 84 -7.17 8.73 7.12
CA GLY A 84 -6.46 7.55 7.61
C GLY A 84 -7.15 6.22 7.29
N VAL A 85 -8.16 6.23 6.44
CA VAL A 85 -8.88 5.04 5.97
C VAL A 85 -8.62 4.82 4.49
N GLY A 86 -8.42 3.57 4.11
CA GLY A 86 -8.29 3.14 2.72
C GLY A 86 -8.87 1.75 2.50
N PRO A 87 -8.65 1.17 1.31
CA PRO A 87 -9.21 -0.12 0.94
C PRO A 87 -8.66 -1.24 1.83
N LYS A 88 -9.55 -2.14 2.24
CA LYS A 88 -9.16 -3.38 2.90
C LYS A 88 -8.91 -4.48 1.86
N TRP A 89 -7.81 -5.18 2.05
CA TRP A 89 -7.41 -6.34 1.26
C TRP A 89 -7.49 -7.59 2.13
N ASN A 90 -8.13 -8.63 1.61
CA ASN A 90 -8.21 -9.95 2.21
C ASN A 90 -6.94 -10.73 1.87
N PHE A 91 -6.13 -11.00 2.88
CA PHE A 91 -4.94 -11.85 2.81
C PHE A 91 -5.33 -13.27 3.17
N LYS A 92 -5.26 -14.15 2.17
CA LYS A 92 -5.60 -15.58 2.32
C LYS A 92 -4.33 -16.41 2.26
N ALA A 93 -4.10 -17.23 3.26
CA ALA A 93 -3.03 -18.23 3.28
C ALA A 93 -3.58 -19.65 3.24
N LYS A 94 -2.73 -20.61 2.87
CA LYS A 94 -3.09 -22.04 2.92
C LYS A 94 -3.19 -22.59 4.35
N HIS A 95 -2.42 -22.04 5.27
CA HIS A 95 -2.38 -22.43 6.69
C HIS A 95 -1.91 -21.25 7.55
N ALA A 96 -2.23 -21.29 8.85
CA ALA A 96 -1.74 -20.32 9.82
C ALA A 96 -0.20 -20.35 9.91
N GLY A 97 0.43 -19.19 10.13
CA GLY A 97 1.89 -19.06 10.14
C GLY A 97 2.57 -19.12 8.76
N SER A 98 1.81 -19.17 7.66
CA SER A 98 2.34 -19.06 6.30
C SER A 98 2.93 -17.67 6.06
N THR A 99 4.05 -17.61 5.34
CA THR A 99 4.57 -16.35 4.79
C THR A 99 4.03 -16.09 3.38
N THR A 100 3.29 -17.03 2.80
CA THR A 100 2.75 -16.93 1.43
C THR A 100 1.25 -16.62 1.45
N PHE A 101 0.83 -15.66 0.65
CA PHE A 101 -0.54 -15.15 0.63
C PHE A 101 -1.02 -14.86 -0.80
N THR A 102 -2.32 -15.04 -1.01
CA THR A 102 -3.03 -14.32 -2.08
C THR A 102 -3.69 -13.08 -1.48
N ILE A 103 -3.73 -12.00 -2.26
CA ILE A 103 -4.22 -10.69 -1.82
C ILE A 103 -5.44 -10.35 -2.66
N GLN A 104 -6.62 -10.24 -2.05
CA GLN A 104 -7.90 -10.07 -2.75
C GLN A 104 -8.65 -8.83 -2.25
N SER A 105 -9.23 -8.06 -3.15
CA SER A 105 -10.15 -6.96 -2.81
C SER A 105 -11.44 -7.48 -2.18
N GLN A 106 -12.32 -6.57 -1.75
CA GLN A 106 -13.63 -6.95 -1.20
C GLN A 106 -14.59 -7.45 -2.28
N GLY A 107 -14.57 -6.86 -3.48
CA GLY A 107 -15.39 -7.32 -4.62
C GLY A 107 -14.80 -8.52 -5.37
N GLY A 108 -13.67 -9.07 -4.92
CA GLY A 108 -13.19 -10.40 -5.32
C GLY A 108 -12.05 -10.43 -6.34
N TYR A 109 -11.45 -9.30 -6.69
CA TYR A 109 -10.29 -9.24 -7.58
C TYR A 109 -8.98 -9.42 -6.80
N PHE A 110 -8.11 -10.27 -7.30
CA PHE A 110 -6.78 -10.51 -6.75
C PHE A 110 -5.76 -9.51 -7.29
N GLN A 111 -4.73 -9.22 -6.51
CA GLN A 111 -3.51 -8.63 -7.07
C GLN A 111 -2.76 -9.68 -7.90
N ARG A 112 -2.29 -9.26 -9.06
CA ARG A 112 -1.57 -10.09 -10.01
C ARG A 112 -0.44 -9.31 -10.67
N VAL A 113 0.64 -10.02 -10.96
CA VAL A 113 1.69 -9.62 -11.88
C VAL A 113 1.73 -10.64 -13.02
N GLU A 114 1.89 -10.18 -14.26
CA GLU A 114 1.95 -11.09 -15.42
C GLU A 114 3.35 -11.71 -15.51
N LYS A 115 4.38 -10.89 -15.29
CA LYS A 115 5.78 -11.29 -15.34
C LYS A 115 6.53 -10.89 -14.08
N ILE A 116 7.34 -11.80 -13.56
CA ILE A 116 8.24 -11.47 -12.45
C ILE A 116 9.50 -10.83 -13.05
N SER A 117 9.46 -9.51 -13.24
CA SER A 117 10.56 -8.71 -13.79
C SER A 117 10.55 -7.29 -13.24
N ASP A 118 11.68 -6.60 -13.40
CA ASP A 118 11.83 -5.20 -13.01
C ASP A 118 10.82 -4.29 -13.74
N ASN A 119 10.24 -3.33 -13.01
CA ASN A 119 9.20 -2.39 -13.45
C ASN A 119 7.87 -3.03 -13.89
N GLU A 120 7.62 -4.31 -13.60
CA GLU A 120 6.31 -4.90 -13.86
C GLU A 120 5.24 -4.25 -12.96
N GLY A 121 4.16 -3.76 -13.55
CA GLY A 121 3.02 -3.20 -12.81
C GLY A 121 2.13 -4.26 -12.17
N VAL A 122 1.68 -4.01 -10.95
CA VAL A 122 0.66 -4.85 -10.29
C VAL A 122 -0.73 -4.43 -10.74
N VAL A 123 -1.59 -5.40 -11.06
CA VAL A 123 -2.96 -5.17 -11.54
C VAL A 123 -3.97 -6.04 -10.79
N GLY A 124 -5.25 -5.65 -10.84
CA GLY A 124 -6.38 -6.48 -10.43
C GLY A 124 -6.65 -7.59 -11.44
N SER A 125 -6.96 -8.80 -10.96
CA SER A 125 -7.27 -9.96 -11.81
C SER A 125 -8.23 -10.95 -11.13
N ALA A 126 -8.95 -11.73 -11.92
CA ALA A 126 -9.72 -12.88 -11.46
C ALA A 126 -8.82 -14.03 -10.98
N THR A 127 -7.53 -14.03 -11.33
CA THR A 127 -6.54 -15.02 -10.91
C THR A 127 -5.50 -14.41 -9.99
N ALA A 128 -5.00 -15.20 -9.04
CA ALA A 128 -4.10 -14.70 -8.01
C ALA A 128 -2.63 -14.96 -8.36
N THR A 129 -1.78 -13.96 -8.10
CA THR A 129 -0.36 -14.22 -7.81
C THR A 129 -0.21 -14.59 -6.33
N VAL A 130 0.68 -15.52 -6.02
CA VAL A 130 1.10 -15.80 -4.64
C VAL A 130 2.26 -14.88 -4.29
N PHE A 131 2.10 -14.13 -3.21
CA PHE A 131 3.10 -13.21 -2.66
C PHE A 131 3.72 -13.78 -1.39
N ASN A 132 4.99 -13.48 -1.15
CA ASN A 132 5.65 -13.69 0.12
C ASN A 132 5.57 -12.40 0.94
N ILE A 133 4.99 -12.45 2.14
CA ILE A 133 4.97 -11.33 3.08
C ILE A 133 5.99 -11.63 4.18
N VAL A 134 7.03 -10.81 4.23
CA VAL A 134 8.16 -11.03 5.14
C VAL A 134 8.48 -9.75 5.90
N GLN A 135 8.94 -9.90 7.14
CA GLN A 135 9.55 -8.80 7.89
C GLN A 135 11.06 -8.82 7.60
N PRO A 136 11.59 -7.89 6.79
CA PRO A 136 12.98 -7.98 6.36
C PRO A 136 13.97 -7.53 7.43
N LEU A 137 13.57 -6.60 8.30
CA LEU A 137 14.43 -6.01 9.34
C LEU A 137 13.85 -6.32 10.72
N LYS A 138 14.65 -6.94 11.59
CA LYS A 138 14.23 -7.31 12.95
C LYS A 138 14.11 -6.09 13.85
N GLU A 139 14.95 -5.10 13.62
CA GLU A 139 15.03 -3.82 14.32
C GLU A 139 13.88 -2.87 13.98
N HIS A 140 13.12 -3.14 12.93
CA HIS A 140 11.92 -2.39 12.54
C HIS A 140 10.67 -3.29 12.53
N PRO A 141 10.21 -3.75 13.72
CA PRO A 141 9.00 -4.53 13.83
C PRO A 141 7.80 -3.76 13.27
N GLY A 142 6.94 -4.47 12.54
CA GLY A 142 5.75 -3.89 11.88
C GLY A 142 5.98 -3.36 10.47
N LEU A 143 7.21 -3.39 9.96
CA LEU A 143 7.50 -3.17 8.52
C LEU A 143 7.60 -4.51 7.80
N TYR A 144 6.82 -4.64 6.73
CA TYR A 144 6.79 -5.84 5.90
C TYR A 144 7.09 -5.51 4.45
N SER A 145 7.67 -6.47 3.74
CA SER A 145 7.83 -6.44 2.29
C SER A 145 6.83 -7.40 1.64
N ILE A 146 6.19 -6.96 0.56
CA ILE A 146 5.34 -7.79 -0.30
C ILE A 146 6.20 -8.23 -1.49
N GLN A 147 6.53 -9.51 -1.56
CA GLN A 147 7.52 -10.02 -2.51
C GLN A 147 6.97 -11.11 -3.44
N VAL A 148 7.63 -11.33 -4.57
CA VAL A 148 7.34 -12.39 -5.55
C VAL A 148 8.63 -13.04 -6.08
N GLY A 149 8.50 -14.18 -6.78
CA GLY A 149 9.63 -14.84 -7.44
C GLY A 149 10.75 -15.23 -6.49
N ASP A 150 10.40 -15.97 -5.45
CA ASP A 150 11.30 -16.42 -4.38
C ASP A 150 11.93 -15.27 -3.56
N GLY A 151 11.29 -14.11 -3.53
CA GLY A 151 11.75 -12.95 -2.74
C GLY A 151 12.71 -12.03 -3.49
N LYS A 152 12.96 -12.28 -4.79
CA LYS A 152 13.87 -11.46 -5.61
C LYS A 152 13.32 -10.06 -5.91
N PHE A 153 12.00 -9.94 -6.02
CA PHE A 153 11.33 -8.69 -6.34
C PHE A 153 10.33 -8.33 -5.25
N ALA A 154 10.24 -7.04 -4.94
CA ALA A 154 9.27 -6.49 -4.01
C ALA A 154 8.35 -5.48 -4.72
N VAL A 155 7.12 -5.39 -4.24
CA VAL A 155 6.17 -4.36 -4.63
C VAL A 155 6.63 -3.02 -4.06
N GLN A 156 6.85 -2.06 -4.95
CA GLN A 156 7.40 -0.74 -4.64
C GLN A 156 6.41 0.39 -4.99
N ALA A 157 6.24 1.33 -4.06
CA ALA A 157 5.62 2.62 -4.34
C ALA A 157 6.55 3.48 -5.22
N VAL A 158 6.03 3.99 -6.35
CA VAL A 158 6.86 4.74 -7.32
C VAL A 158 7.11 6.17 -6.87
N SER A 159 6.08 6.86 -6.37
CA SER A 159 6.19 8.26 -5.91
C SER A 159 5.20 8.59 -4.79
N GLY A 160 5.37 9.77 -4.20
CA GLY A 160 4.48 10.34 -3.18
C GLY A 160 3.17 10.93 -3.71
N SER A 161 2.91 10.85 -5.03
CA SER A 161 1.77 11.53 -5.67
C SER A 161 0.39 11.00 -5.28
N GLY A 162 0.30 9.72 -4.90
CA GLY A 162 -0.96 9.03 -4.62
C GLY A 162 -1.83 8.77 -5.84
N ALA A 163 -1.20 8.58 -7.01
CA ALA A 163 -1.89 8.14 -8.24
C ALA A 163 -0.99 7.26 -9.14
N ASP A 164 0.11 6.74 -8.61
CA ASP A 164 1.06 5.94 -9.38
C ASP A 164 0.87 4.45 -9.10
N GLN A 165 0.92 3.68 -10.18
CA GLN A 165 0.91 2.22 -10.13
C GLN A 165 2.11 1.71 -9.36
N VAL A 166 1.88 0.75 -8.45
CA VAL A 166 2.98 0.05 -7.81
C VAL A 166 3.59 -0.97 -8.76
N VAL A 167 4.90 -1.07 -8.70
CA VAL A 167 5.67 -1.91 -9.61
C VAL A 167 6.55 -2.88 -8.84
N LEU A 168 6.96 -3.96 -9.50
CA LEU A 168 8.03 -4.82 -9.00
C LEU A 168 9.38 -4.13 -9.19
N GLN A 169 10.21 -4.22 -8.17
CA GLN A 169 11.61 -3.79 -8.20
C GLN A 169 12.48 -4.86 -7.53
N PRO A 170 13.77 -5.00 -7.91
CA PRO A 170 14.70 -5.83 -7.16
C PRO A 170 14.65 -5.49 -5.68
N PHE A 171 14.52 -6.51 -4.85
CA PHE A 171 14.31 -6.32 -3.42
C PHE A 171 15.53 -5.66 -2.76
N ASN A 172 15.27 -4.60 -2.00
CA ASN A 172 16.22 -3.87 -1.17
C ASN A 172 15.57 -3.55 0.17
N GLU A 173 15.99 -4.25 1.22
CA GLU A 173 15.46 -4.10 2.59
C GLU A 173 15.58 -2.69 3.17
N ARG A 174 16.48 -1.85 2.64
CA ARG A 174 16.70 -0.47 3.09
C ARG A 174 15.87 0.55 2.33
N ASP A 175 15.20 0.15 1.25
CA ASP A 175 14.34 1.04 0.47
C ASP A 175 12.93 1.08 1.08
N THR A 176 12.61 2.17 1.77
CA THR A 176 11.31 2.37 2.42
C THR A 176 10.13 2.36 1.45
N ARG A 177 10.37 2.54 0.14
CA ARG A 177 9.33 2.43 -0.89
C ARG A 177 8.87 0.99 -1.11
N GLN A 178 9.67 0.02 -0.69
CA GLN A 178 9.37 -1.43 -0.78
C GLN A 178 8.83 -2.01 0.54
N LEU A 179 8.63 -1.13 1.54
CA LEU A 179 8.16 -1.49 2.87
C LEU A 179 6.74 -0.96 3.11
N TRP A 180 5.95 -1.77 3.79
CA TRP A 180 4.53 -1.57 4.00
C TRP A 180 4.16 -1.84 5.45
N VAL A 181 3.22 -1.02 5.94
CA VAL A 181 2.58 -1.22 7.25
C VAL A 181 1.20 -1.79 7.01
N PHE A 182 0.88 -2.87 7.71
CA PHE A 182 -0.42 -3.52 7.66
C PHE A 182 -1.27 -2.95 8.80
N LEU A 183 -2.49 -2.48 8.51
CA LEU A 183 -3.37 -1.83 9.48
C LEU A 183 -4.71 -2.56 9.54
N GLY A 184 -5.17 -2.92 10.74
CA GLY A 184 -6.28 -3.87 10.92
C GLY A 184 -5.76 -5.29 11.13
N GLY A 185 -6.65 -6.27 11.37
CA GLY A 185 -6.24 -7.65 11.65
C GLY A 185 -7.20 -8.50 12.50
N LEU A 186 -8.42 -8.05 12.76
CA LEU A 186 -9.43 -8.84 13.46
C LEU A 186 -10.50 -9.27 12.46
N GLN A 187 -10.79 -10.58 12.48
CA GLN A 187 -11.92 -11.21 11.78
C GLN A 187 -13.22 -10.57 12.27
N ASP A 188 -14.14 -10.28 11.35
CA ASP A 188 -15.58 -10.36 11.66
C ASP A 188 -15.97 -11.84 11.77
#